data_AF-A0A1J6IRW0-F1
#
_entry.id   AF-A0A1J6IRW0-F1
#
_cell.length_a   1.000
_cell.length_b   1.000
_cell.length_c   1.000
_cell.angle_alpha   90.00
_cell.angle_beta   90.00
_cell.angle_gamma   90.00
#
_symmetry.space_group_name_H-M   'P 1'
#
loop_
_entity.id
_entity.type
_entity.pdbx_description
1 polymer ?
#
loop_
_entity_poly.entity_id
_entity_poly.type
_entity_poly.pdbx_seq_one_letter_code
_entity_poly.pdbx_strand_id
1 'polypeptide(L)'
;MCYYLGSVSRIRDGPKTKIVTICKMGEEKKEGLVGNNQVIGVVKVDHSIREANPSDLARLIKNETIDERLKIDEATEKDHGVSDIVVYGANLTFVNMEGTDLYGLNWKRHKPTNVSYLIDGVGDAGTVVVLPAGPNDSSKDGDEGRIMTMTLPEDEIIKLQFELIKEWSIA
;
A
#
# COMPACT_ATOMS: atom_id res chain seq x y z
N MET A 1 4.34 7.50 1.69
CA MET A 1 3.84 6.82 0.47
C MET A 1 4.30 7.48 -0.83
N CYS A 2 3.91 8.72 -1.15
CA CYS A 2 4.19 9.37 -2.46
C CYS A 2 5.66 9.52 -2.82
N TYR A 3 6.52 9.74 -1.82
CA TYR A 3 7.96 9.81 -2.02
C TYR A 3 8.55 8.49 -2.52
N TYR A 4 8.23 7.38 -1.85
CA TYR A 4 8.68 6.05 -2.26
C TYR A 4 8.09 5.60 -3.59
N LEU A 5 6.84 6.01 -3.90
CA LEU A 5 6.25 5.88 -5.23
C LEU A 5 7.18 6.44 -6.32
N GLY A 6 7.70 7.65 -6.08
CA GLY A 6 8.67 8.29 -6.95
C GLY A 6 9.98 7.50 -7.04
N SER A 7 10.56 7.08 -5.91
CA SER A 7 11.82 6.33 -5.87
C SER A 7 11.73 4.99 -6.61
N VAL A 8 10.68 4.19 -6.36
CA VAL A 8 10.46 2.92 -7.07
C VAL A 8 10.24 3.16 -8.55
N SER A 9 9.52 4.22 -8.93
CA SER A 9 9.33 4.55 -10.35
C SER A 9 10.61 5.02 -11.05
N ARG A 10 11.65 5.48 -10.32
CA ARG A 10 12.93 5.95 -10.89
C ARG A 10 13.89 4.82 -11.22
N ILE A 11 13.90 3.78 -10.39
CA ILE A 11 14.83 2.65 -10.50
C ILE A 11 14.39 1.60 -11.52
N ARG A 12 13.14 1.68 -11.99
CA ARG A 12 12.56 0.74 -12.94
C ARG A 12 12.93 1.09 -14.38
N ASP A 13 13.51 0.12 -15.06
CA ASP A 13 13.93 0.23 -16.47
C ASP A 13 12.81 -0.16 -17.47
N GLY A 14 11.55 -0.29 -16.99
CA GLY A 14 10.40 -0.74 -17.75
C GLY A 14 9.45 0.35 -18.28
N PRO A 15 8.24 -0.01 -18.75
CA PRO A 15 7.24 0.93 -19.23
C PRO A 15 6.91 1.99 -18.18
N LYS A 16 6.78 3.26 -18.60
CA LYS A 16 6.41 4.37 -17.70
C LYS A 16 5.19 3.99 -16.87
N THR A 17 5.35 3.86 -15.56
CA THR A 17 4.24 3.61 -14.64
C THR A 17 3.31 4.80 -14.65
N LYS A 18 2.09 4.58 -15.15
CA LYS A 18 1.02 5.59 -15.21
C LYS A 18 -0.18 5.26 -14.34
N ILE A 19 -0.22 4.04 -13.81
CA ILE A 19 -1.34 3.51 -13.05
C ILE A 19 -0.77 2.92 -11.76
N VAL A 20 -1.38 3.30 -10.65
CA VAL A 20 -1.06 2.77 -9.31
C VAL A 20 -2.32 2.15 -8.73
N THR A 21 -2.19 0.94 -8.19
CA THR A 21 -3.25 0.33 -7.38
C THR A 21 -3.00 0.66 -5.92
N ILE A 22 -4.06 1.07 -5.22
CA ILE A 22 -4.04 1.43 -3.80
C ILE A 22 -5.09 0.60 -3.09
N CYS A 23 -4.63 -0.24 -2.18
CA CYS A 23 -5.45 -0.99 -1.27
C CYS A 23 -5.38 -0.31 0.10
N LYS A 24 -6.53 0.00 0.70
CA LYS A 24 -6.59 0.54 2.06
C LYS A 24 -7.78 -0.05 2.80
N MET A 25 -7.77 0.03 4.13
CA MET A 25 -8.96 -0.29 4.90
C MET A 25 -10.04 0.77 4.67
N GLY A 26 -11.27 0.33 4.46
CA GLY A 26 -12.45 1.19 4.42
C GLY A 26 -12.80 1.74 5.81
N GLU A 27 -13.48 2.89 5.81
CA GLU A 27 -13.87 3.59 7.03
C GLU A 27 -15.07 2.93 7.73
N GLU A 28 -15.96 2.28 6.96
CA GLU A 28 -17.20 1.71 7.49
C GLU A 28 -16.98 0.29 8.03
N LYS A 29 -16.90 0.12 9.35
CA LYS A 29 -17.10 -1.20 9.95
C LYS A 29 -18.59 -1.43 10.15
N LYS A 30 -19.19 -2.36 9.38
CA LYS A 30 -20.52 -2.88 9.73
C LYS A 30 -20.35 -3.71 11.01
N GLU A 31 -20.78 -3.17 12.15
CA GLU A 31 -20.69 -3.86 13.43
C GLU A 31 -21.30 -5.26 13.35
N GLY A 32 -20.56 -6.26 13.83
CA GLY A 32 -21.02 -7.65 13.89
C GLY A 32 -20.91 -8.48 12.60
N LEU A 33 -20.53 -7.88 11.47
CA LEU A 33 -20.30 -8.63 10.22
C LEU A 33 -18.80 -8.78 9.95
N VAL A 34 -18.35 -10.03 9.89
CA VAL A 34 -17.00 -10.36 9.41
C VAL A 34 -17.05 -10.37 7.89
N GLY A 35 -16.26 -9.51 7.26
CA GLY A 35 -16.20 -9.40 5.81
C GLY A 35 -14.97 -8.61 5.36
N ASN A 36 -14.69 -8.66 4.06
CA ASN A 36 -13.64 -7.85 3.46
C ASN A 36 -14.14 -6.41 3.31
N ASN A 37 -13.54 -5.47 4.06
CA ASN A 37 -13.83 -4.04 3.95
C ASN A 37 -12.66 -3.26 3.32
N GLN A 38 -11.83 -3.94 2.54
CA GLN A 38 -10.74 -3.30 1.82
C GLN A 38 -11.31 -2.48 0.67
N VAL A 39 -10.88 -1.23 0.57
CA VAL A 39 -11.08 -0.38 -0.59
C VAL A 39 -9.92 -0.62 -1.54
N ILE A 40 -10.23 -1.06 -2.75
CA ILE A 40 -9.27 -1.20 -3.84
C ILE A 40 -9.55 -0.06 -4.81
N GLY A 41 -8.56 0.80 -4.99
CA GLY A 41 -8.66 1.97 -5.84
C GLY A 41 -7.52 2.04 -6.85
N VAL A 42 -7.77 2.73 -7.94
CA VAL A 42 -6.78 2.98 -8.98
C VAL A 42 -6.60 4.47 -9.19
N VAL A 43 -5.33 4.89 -9.20
CA VAL A 43 -4.92 6.26 -9.53
C VAL A 43 -4.26 6.24 -10.90
N LYS A 44 -4.72 7.11 -11.78
CA LYS A 44 -4.14 7.32 -13.10
C LYS A 44 -3.43 8.67 -13.13
N VAL A 45 -2.20 8.68 -13.62
CA VAL A 45 -1.43 9.90 -13.85
C VAL A 45 -1.27 10.12 -15.36
N ASP A 46 -1.43 11.37 -15.81
CA ASP A 46 -1.28 11.71 -17.23
C ASP A 46 0.16 11.54 -17.73
N HIS A 47 1.12 11.76 -16.82
CA HIS A 47 2.57 11.67 -17.03
C HIS A 47 3.17 10.51 -16.22
N SER A 48 4.48 10.29 -16.31
CA SER A 48 5.13 9.21 -15.53
C SER A 48 5.21 9.59 -14.06
N ILE A 49 4.94 8.63 -13.16
CA ILE A 49 5.14 8.79 -11.71
C ILE A 49 6.56 9.24 -11.38
N ARG A 50 7.55 8.80 -12.17
CA ARG A 50 8.97 9.20 -12.05
C ARG A 50 9.17 10.71 -12.01
N GLU A 51 8.38 11.44 -12.79
CA GLU A 51 8.45 12.87 -13.01
C GLU A 51 7.45 13.65 -12.13
N ALA A 52 6.55 12.95 -11.44
CA ALA A 52 5.48 13.55 -10.67
C ALA A 52 5.98 14.10 -9.33
N ASN A 53 5.48 15.27 -8.94
CA ASN A 53 5.73 15.82 -7.61
C ASN A 53 5.00 14.97 -6.55
N PRO A 54 5.64 14.61 -5.42
CA PRO A 54 4.98 13.92 -4.31
C PRO A 54 3.68 14.59 -3.82
N SER A 55 3.58 15.92 -3.86
CA SER A 55 2.36 16.64 -3.48
C SER A 55 1.23 16.47 -4.49
N ASP A 56 1.54 16.46 -5.79
CA ASP A 56 0.58 16.17 -6.85
C ASP A 56 0.09 14.73 -6.76
N LEU A 57 1.01 13.77 -6.56
CA LEU A 57 0.64 12.37 -6.30
C LEU A 57 -0.25 12.25 -5.07
N ALA A 58 0.07 12.93 -3.97
CA ALA A 58 -0.77 12.91 -2.77
C ALA A 58 -2.18 13.46 -3.05
N ARG A 59 -2.29 14.55 -3.82
CA ARG A 59 -3.57 15.11 -4.25
C ARG A 59 -4.37 14.11 -5.09
N LEU A 60 -3.74 13.49 -6.09
CA LEU A 60 -4.38 12.50 -6.96
C LEU A 60 -4.88 11.30 -6.17
N ILE A 61 -4.05 10.77 -5.27
CA ILE A 61 -4.41 9.66 -4.39
C ILE A 61 -5.60 10.02 -3.50
N LYS A 62 -5.63 11.23 -2.95
CA LYS A 62 -6.70 11.66 -2.06
C LYS A 62 -8.03 11.90 -2.79
N ASN A 63 -7.97 12.58 -3.94
CA ASN A 63 -9.16 13.18 -4.55
C ASN A 63 -9.62 12.48 -5.84
N GLU A 64 -8.73 11.76 -6.52
CA GLU A 64 -8.95 11.24 -7.89
C GLU A 64 -8.80 9.71 -7.96
N THR A 65 -8.68 9.04 -6.81
CA THR A 65 -8.70 7.57 -6.75
C THR A 65 -10.07 7.06 -7.19
N ILE A 66 -10.06 6.24 -8.24
CA ILE A 66 -11.26 5.55 -8.73
C ILE A 66 -11.46 4.30 -7.88
N ASP A 67 -12.57 4.22 -7.15
CA ASP A 67 -12.95 3.04 -6.37
C ASP A 67 -13.38 1.91 -7.33
N GLU A 68 -12.73 0.75 -7.23
CA GLU A 68 -13.01 -0.41 -8.08
C GLU A 68 -13.96 -1.44 -7.42
N ARG A 69 -14.42 -1.21 -6.18
CA ARG A 69 -15.29 -2.16 -5.47
C ARG A 69 -16.57 -2.48 -6.23
N LEU A 70 -17.19 -1.49 -6.89
CA LEU A 70 -18.39 -1.74 -7.71
C LEU A 70 -18.13 -2.77 -8.82
N LYS A 71 -16.95 -2.75 -9.45
CA LYS A 71 -16.61 -3.74 -10.49
C LYS A 71 -16.35 -5.12 -9.89
N ILE A 72 -15.80 -5.17 -8.67
CA ILE A 72 -15.57 -6.41 -7.93
C ILE A 72 -16.91 -7.01 -7.52
N ASP A 73 -17.83 -6.20 -7.01
CA ASP A 73 -19.18 -6.60 -6.64
C ASP A 73 -19.93 -7.14 -7.87
N GLU A 74 -19.91 -6.41 -8.99
CA GLU A 74 -20.50 -6.87 -10.26
C GLU A 74 -19.90 -8.19 -10.75
N ALA A 75 -18.59 -8.40 -10.58
CA ALA A 75 -17.93 -9.66 -10.93
C ALA A 75 -18.32 -10.80 -9.99
N THR A 76 -18.48 -10.52 -8.70
CA THR A 76 -18.88 -11.48 -7.67
C THR A 76 -20.33 -11.92 -7.86
N GLU A 77 -21.22 -10.96 -8.16
CA GLU A 77 -22.65 -11.20 -8.37
C GLU A 77 -22.93 -12.05 -9.60
N LYS A 78 -22.14 -11.89 -10.67
CA LYS A 78 -22.24 -12.72 -11.89
C LYS A 78 -22.05 -14.21 -11.64
N ASP A 79 -21.34 -14.57 -10.58
CA ASP A 79 -21.14 -15.95 -10.15
C ASP A 79 -21.88 -16.28 -8.84
N HIS A 80 -22.90 -15.49 -8.50
CA HIS A 80 -23.70 -15.68 -7.29
C HIS A 80 -22.88 -15.76 -5.99
N GLY A 81 -21.70 -15.14 -5.95
CA GLY A 81 -20.80 -15.16 -4.80
C GLY A 81 -20.14 -16.51 -4.51
N VAL A 82 -20.07 -17.41 -5.48
CA VAL A 82 -19.43 -18.73 -5.32
C VAL A 82 -17.91 -18.65 -5.47
N SER A 83 -17.42 -17.84 -6.41
CA SER A 83 -15.98 -17.71 -6.67
C SER A 83 -15.26 -16.79 -5.68
N ASP A 84 -14.08 -17.23 -5.26
CA ASP A 84 -13.06 -16.37 -4.68
C ASP A 84 -12.43 -15.49 -5.78
N ILE A 85 -12.36 -14.18 -5.55
CA ILE A 85 -11.75 -13.22 -6.49
C ILE A 85 -10.34 -12.86 -6.02
N VAL A 86 -9.36 -13.11 -6.88
CA VAL A 86 -7.98 -12.64 -6.69
C VAL A 86 -7.76 -11.41 -7.57
N VAL A 87 -7.44 -10.28 -6.93
CA VAL A 87 -7.17 -9.01 -7.63
C VAL A 87 -5.67 -8.85 -7.82
N TYR A 88 -5.23 -8.80 -9.07
CA TYR A 88 -3.88 -8.38 -9.41
C TYR A 88 -3.88 -6.88 -9.68
N GLY A 89 -3.12 -6.12 -8.90
CA GLY A 89 -2.97 -4.69 -9.11
C GLY A 89 -2.17 -4.36 -10.38
N ALA A 90 -2.07 -3.07 -10.67
CA ALA A 90 -1.24 -2.55 -11.75
C ALA A 90 0.26 -2.82 -11.48
N ASN A 91 1.12 -2.33 -12.37
CA ASN A 91 2.58 -2.47 -12.28
C ASN A 91 3.20 -1.94 -10.97
N LEU A 92 2.43 -1.32 -10.07
CA LEU A 92 2.84 -1.09 -8.69
C LEU A 92 1.60 -1.01 -7.78
N THR A 93 1.63 -1.80 -6.69
CA THR A 93 0.53 -1.89 -5.72
C THR A 93 0.96 -1.41 -4.35
N PHE A 94 0.18 -0.49 -3.78
CA PHE A 94 0.36 0.03 -2.43
C PHE A 94 -0.73 -0.49 -1.51
N VAL A 95 -0.34 -0.99 -0.36
CA VAL A 95 -1.26 -1.44 0.69
C VAL A 95 -1.05 -0.57 1.91
N ASN A 96 -2.00 0.32 2.16
CA ASN A 96 -2.00 1.19 3.34
C ASN A 96 -2.80 0.55 4.48
N MET A 97 -2.08 0.11 5.51
CA MET A 97 -2.65 -0.46 6.72
C MET A 97 -2.59 0.48 7.92
N GLU A 98 -2.18 1.76 7.75
CA GLU A 98 -2.06 2.74 8.84
C GLU A 98 -3.36 2.91 9.64
N GLY A 99 -4.52 2.80 8.99
CA GLY A 99 -5.84 2.85 9.65
C GLY A 99 -6.26 1.57 10.37
N THR A 100 -5.39 0.56 10.44
CA THR A 100 -5.70 -0.75 11.03
C THR A 100 -5.15 -0.85 12.45
N ASP A 101 -5.99 -1.31 13.37
CA ASP A 101 -5.58 -1.57 14.75
C ASP A 101 -4.81 -2.90 14.86
N LEU A 102 -3.54 -2.89 14.44
CA LEU A 102 -2.67 -4.07 14.51
C LEU A 102 -2.16 -4.37 15.94
N TYR A 103 -2.18 -3.38 16.83
CA TYR A 103 -1.65 -3.47 18.19
C TYR A 103 -2.74 -3.56 19.28
N GLY A 104 -4.01 -3.51 18.89
CA GLY A 104 -5.17 -3.60 19.78
C GLY A 104 -5.45 -5.00 20.31
N LEU A 105 -4.86 -6.03 19.70
CA LEU A 105 -4.97 -7.41 20.18
C LEU A 105 -4.48 -7.47 21.64
N ASN A 106 -5.37 -7.90 22.54
CA ASN A 106 -5.05 -8.11 23.94
C ASN A 106 -5.34 -9.57 24.30
N TRP A 107 -4.27 -10.36 24.41
CA TRP A 107 -4.37 -11.74 24.84
C TRP A 107 -3.77 -11.87 26.23
N LYS A 108 -4.61 -12.16 27.24
CA LYS A 108 -4.18 -12.31 28.63
C LYS A 108 -3.32 -11.14 29.15
N ARG A 109 -3.70 -9.89 28.82
CA ARG A 109 -2.97 -8.65 29.16
C ARG A 109 -1.65 -8.45 28.40
N HIS A 110 -1.36 -9.27 27.39
CA HIS A 110 -0.24 -9.08 26.49
C HIS A 110 -0.74 -8.46 25.18
N LYS A 111 -0.02 -7.42 24.75
CA LYS A 111 -0.18 -6.77 23.46
C LYS A 111 1.02 -7.08 22.56
N PRO A 112 0.85 -7.09 21.22
CA PRO A 112 1.98 -7.17 20.31
C PRO A 112 2.93 -5.99 20.53
N THR A 113 4.23 -6.26 20.52
CA THR A 113 5.28 -5.23 20.50
C THR A 113 5.79 -4.95 19.10
N ASN A 114 5.63 -5.92 18.19
CA ASN A 114 5.97 -5.81 16.78
C ASN A 114 4.96 -6.62 15.95
N VAL A 115 4.67 -6.16 14.74
CA VAL A 115 3.78 -6.82 13.78
C VAL A 115 4.47 -6.87 12.43
N SER A 116 4.69 -8.07 11.91
CA SER A 116 5.15 -8.28 10.53
C SER A 116 3.96 -8.57 9.62
N TYR A 117 3.90 -7.92 8.47
CA TYR A 117 2.89 -8.14 7.46
C TYR A 117 3.56 -8.55 6.16
N LEU A 118 3.19 -9.72 5.63
CA LEU A 118 3.70 -10.26 4.38
C LEU A 118 2.53 -10.46 3.42
N ILE A 119 2.71 -10.03 2.18
CA ILE A 119 1.80 -10.32 1.09
C ILE A 119 2.51 -11.32 0.19
N ASP A 120 1.90 -12.49 0.03
CA ASP A 120 2.34 -13.52 -0.90
C ASP A 120 1.60 -13.38 -2.24
N GLY A 121 2.11 -13.99 -3.30
CA GLY A 121 1.52 -13.90 -4.65
C GLY A 121 1.72 -12.53 -5.32
N VAL A 122 2.73 -11.79 -4.88
CA VAL A 122 3.12 -10.52 -5.50
C VAL A 122 3.74 -10.81 -6.85
N GLY A 123 3.10 -10.39 -7.93
CA GLY A 123 3.65 -10.52 -9.29
C GLY A 123 4.95 -9.74 -9.47
N ASP A 124 5.56 -9.85 -10.65
CA ASP A 124 6.89 -9.28 -10.98
C ASP A 124 7.03 -7.78 -10.69
N ALA A 125 5.91 -7.06 -10.64
CA ALA A 125 5.81 -5.64 -10.37
C ALA A 125 5.95 -5.25 -8.88
N GLY A 126 5.99 -6.21 -7.95
CA GLY A 126 6.22 -5.92 -6.54
C GLY A 126 5.05 -5.25 -5.79
N THR A 127 5.21 -5.13 -4.47
CA THR A 127 4.26 -4.47 -3.57
C THR A 127 4.97 -3.59 -2.57
N VAL A 128 4.20 -2.63 -2.08
CA VAL A 128 4.60 -1.75 -1.00
C VAL A 128 3.53 -1.77 0.08
N VAL A 129 3.89 -2.16 1.29
CA VAL A 129 3.01 -2.21 2.45
C VAL A 129 3.44 -1.16 3.46
N VAL A 130 2.49 -0.33 3.89
CA VAL A 130 2.70 0.67 4.94
C VAL A 130 1.95 0.22 6.19
N LEU A 131 2.68 0.09 7.29
CA LEU A 131 2.17 -0.35 8.58
C LEU A 131 2.22 0.79 9.61
N PRO A 132 1.28 0.81 10.57
CA PRO A 132 1.35 1.73 11.71
C PRO A 132 2.62 1.49 12.54
N ALA A 133 3.10 2.54 13.20
CA ALA A 133 4.23 2.49 14.11
C ALA A 133 4.01 1.47 15.23
N GLY A 134 5.09 0.85 15.72
CA GLY A 134 5.03 0.08 16.94
C GLY A 134 4.80 0.97 18.18
N PRO A 135 4.29 0.41 19.29
CA PRO A 135 4.12 1.14 20.55
C PRO A 135 5.41 1.78 21.11
N ASN A 136 6.57 1.30 20.66
CA ASN A 136 7.89 1.79 21.07
C ASN A 136 8.51 2.76 20.04
N ASP A 137 7.89 2.94 18.87
CA ASP A 137 8.38 3.76 17.76
C ASP A 137 7.68 5.11 17.68
N SER A 138 6.75 5.38 18.60
CA SER A 138 6.09 6.69 18.75
C SER A 138 7.07 7.70 19.35
N SER A 139 7.40 8.75 18.59
CA SER A 139 8.20 9.86 19.12
C SER A 139 7.40 10.65 20.15
N LYS A 140 8.08 11.33 21.09
CA LYS A 140 7.44 12.18 22.09
C LYS A 140 6.74 13.41 21.51
N ASP A 141 7.00 13.73 20.24
CA ASP A 141 6.48 14.90 19.53
C ASP A 141 5.25 14.58 18.68
N GLY A 142 4.70 13.36 18.77
CA GLY A 142 3.47 12.96 18.08
C GLY A 142 3.63 12.64 16.59
N ASP A 143 4.85 12.71 16.06
CA ASP A 143 5.16 12.17 14.73
C ASP A 143 5.56 10.70 14.92
N GLU A 144 4.58 9.81 14.78
CA GLU A 144 4.79 8.37 14.83
C GLU A 144 5.48 7.93 13.53
N GLY A 145 6.65 7.30 13.65
CA GLY A 145 7.36 6.75 12.49
C GLY A 145 6.49 5.75 11.73
N ARG A 146 6.80 5.50 10.45
CA ARG A 146 6.05 4.53 9.65
C ARG A 146 6.94 3.34 9.33
N ILE A 147 6.40 2.13 9.48
CA ILE A 147 7.08 0.93 9.01
C ILE A 147 6.64 0.68 7.58
N MET A 148 7.62 0.44 6.71
CA MET A 148 7.39 0.18 5.31
C MET A 148 8.04 -1.14 4.92
N THR A 149 7.26 -2.05 4.36
CA THR A 149 7.73 -3.33 3.83
C THR A 149 7.57 -3.32 2.32
N MET A 150 8.61 -3.72 1.59
CA MET A 150 8.61 -3.68 0.13
C MET A 150 9.04 -5.04 -0.40
N THR A 151 8.26 -5.58 -1.33
CA THR A 151 8.59 -6.79 -2.08
C THR A 151 8.85 -6.34 -3.52
N LEU A 152 10.08 -6.48 -3.98
CA LEU A 152 10.54 -6.05 -5.31
C LEU A 152 11.47 -7.12 -5.91
N PRO A 153 11.69 -7.11 -7.24
CA PRO A 153 12.78 -7.86 -7.86
C PRO A 153 14.13 -7.56 -7.20
N GLU A 154 15.01 -8.56 -7.11
CA GLU A 154 16.29 -8.45 -6.40
C GLU A 154 17.19 -7.32 -6.95
N ASP A 155 17.21 -7.13 -8.27
CA ASP A 155 17.97 -6.05 -8.91
C ASP A 155 17.39 -4.66 -8.61
N GLU A 156 16.06 -4.54 -8.46
CA GLU A 156 15.39 -3.31 -8.05
C GLU A 156 15.66 -2.98 -6.58
N ILE A 157 15.75 -3.98 -5.69
CA ILE A 157 16.05 -3.74 -4.26
C ILE A 157 17.40 -3.04 -4.11
N ILE A 158 18.42 -3.51 -4.83
CA ILE A 158 19.76 -2.92 -4.77
C ILE A 158 19.73 -1.47 -5.28
N LYS A 159 19.06 -1.23 -6.42
CA LYS A 159 18.91 0.14 -6.97
C LYS A 159 18.15 1.06 -6.02
N LEU A 160 17.11 0.54 -5.37
CA LEU A 160 16.32 1.30 -4.40
C LEU A 160 17.16 1.71 -3.19
N GLN A 161 17.99 0.79 -2.66
CA GLN A 161 18.86 1.10 -1.54
C GLN A 161 19.80 2.27 -1.87
N PHE A 162 20.42 2.25 -3.05
CA PHE A 162 21.27 3.35 -3.50
C PHE A 162 20.50 4.67 -3.64
N GLU A 163 19.29 4.65 -4.20
CA GLU A 163 18.46 5.85 -4.33
C GLU A 163 18.05 6.41 -2.96
N LEU A 164 17.67 5.56 -2.01
CA LEU A 164 17.30 5.95 -0.65
C LEU A 164 18.50 6.54 0.13
N ILE A 165 19.70 5.96 0.00
CA ILE A 165 20.93 6.52 0.58
C ILE A 165 21.21 7.91 -0.01
N LYS A 166 21.15 8.02 -1.34
CA LYS A 166 21.48 9.23 -2.06
C LYS A 166 20.53 10.38 -1.75
N GLU A 167 19.23 10.11 -1.75
CA GLU A 167 18.21 11.16 -1.57
C GLU A 167 17.99 11.49 -0.10
N TRP A 168 17.97 10.48 0.79
CA TRP A 168 17.50 10.66 2.18
C TRP A 168 18.48 10.17 3.25
N SER A 169 19.55 9.46 2.89
CA SER A 169 20.54 8.92 3.85
C SER A 169 19.97 7.95 4.89
N ILE A 170 19.01 7.09 4.49
CA ILE A 170 18.29 6.19 5.42
C ILE A 170 18.31 4.68 5.07
N ALA A 171 19.22 4.19 4.24
CA ALA A 171 19.25 2.77 3.84
C ALA A 171 20.65 2.14 3.86
#